data_AF-A0AAN9STF7-F1
#
_entry.id   AF-A0AAN9STF7-F1
#
_cell.length_a   1.000
_cell.length_b   1.000
_cell.length_c   1.000
_cell.angle_alpha   90.00
_cell.angle_beta   90.00
_cell.angle_gamma   90.00
#
_symmetry.space_group_name_H-M   'P 1'
#
loop_
_entity.id
_entity.type
_entity.pdbx_description
1 polymer ?
#
loop_
_entity_poly.entity_id
_entity_poly.type
_entity_poly.pdbx_seq_one_letter_code
_entity_poly.pdbx_strand_id
1 'polypeptide(L)'
;MAIQAHPRYPNNSASPFCNTAYCATGLIDSHTNLQHWYHHQQQQQHQHFRELYNVSQGAVDPNLHIYNSKAFNCPMFAVELEKKWEEIDQYIKSEDDKLRYMIREHGKQQVIALLKKLESRSVDILKEKDEEIAQATKRRVELEEYLRKLEAENIKWQRVAQEKETMALSLYKTLEEMKESGYLQKNGVMANDAVSCCGGKEEMEEEASGEGEKRIECEFEFEQKRRGGGVMVCKSCHSRSSSFLFLPCRHLSSCKVCNSFLEACPVCTTPKKATIELRL
;
A
#
# COMPACT_ATOMS: atom_id res chain seq x y z
N MET A 1 -26.94 -29.54 -21.56
CA MET A 1 -26.59 -28.92 -20.27
C MET A 1 -25.29 -28.18 -20.46
N ALA A 2 -25.34 -26.84 -20.44
CA ALA A 2 -24.22 -25.97 -20.72
C ALA A 2 -23.91 -25.15 -19.46
N ILE A 3 -22.65 -25.13 -19.03
CA ILE A 3 -22.17 -24.20 -18.00
C ILE A 3 -20.88 -23.58 -18.54
N GLN A 4 -21.00 -22.32 -18.95
CA GLN A 4 -19.90 -21.43 -19.31
C GLN A 4 -19.15 -21.00 -18.04
N ALA A 5 -17.82 -21.12 -18.04
CA ALA A 5 -16.96 -20.53 -17.03
C ALA A 5 -16.29 -19.27 -17.59
N HIS A 6 -16.56 -18.12 -16.97
CA HIS A 6 -15.86 -16.85 -17.23
C HIS A 6 -14.51 -16.81 -16.48
N PRO A 7 -13.41 -16.34 -17.10
CA PRO A 7 -12.18 -16.01 -16.37
C PRO A 7 -12.28 -14.60 -15.76
N ARG A 8 -12.12 -14.51 -14.43
CA ARG A 8 -11.94 -13.25 -13.70
C ARG A 8 -10.48 -12.79 -13.77
N TYR A 9 -10.26 -11.58 -14.27
CA TYR A 9 -8.99 -10.86 -14.18
C TYR A 9 -8.75 -10.28 -12.77
N PRO A 10 -7.50 -10.19 -12.29
CA PRO A 10 -7.20 -9.59 -11.00
C PRO A 10 -7.02 -8.07 -11.10
N ASN A 11 -7.56 -7.39 -10.09
CA ASN A 11 -7.50 -5.95 -9.88
C ASN A 11 -6.07 -5.41 -9.79
N ASN A 12 -5.75 -4.45 -10.65
CA ASN A 12 -4.59 -3.58 -10.54
C ASN A 12 -5.09 -2.22 -10.01
N SER A 13 -5.13 -2.03 -8.69
CA SER A 13 -5.47 -0.74 -8.08
C SER A 13 -4.22 0.10 -7.89
N ALA A 14 -3.71 0.67 -8.97
CA ALA A 14 -2.93 1.90 -8.90
C ALA A 14 -3.95 3.05 -8.85
N SER A 15 -4.07 3.71 -7.70
CA SER A 15 -4.88 4.92 -7.56
C SER A 15 -4.13 6.12 -8.12
N PRO A 16 -4.59 6.76 -9.21
CA PRO A 16 -4.15 8.10 -9.52
C PRO A 16 -4.98 9.05 -8.65
N PHE A 17 -4.30 9.88 -7.87
CA PHE A 17 -4.91 11.01 -7.20
C PHE A 17 -5.66 11.88 -8.23
N CYS A 18 -7.00 11.87 -8.18
CA CYS A 18 -7.80 12.83 -8.92
C CYS A 18 -7.78 14.15 -8.15
N ASN A 19 -7.01 15.11 -8.67
CA ASN A 19 -7.07 16.53 -8.32
C ASN A 19 -8.52 17.01 -8.46
N THR A 20 -9.20 17.17 -7.32
CA THR A 20 -10.57 17.71 -7.25
C THR A 20 -10.53 19.23 -7.25
N ALA A 21 -9.93 19.81 -8.29
CA ALA A 21 -9.86 21.26 -8.50
C ALA A 21 -10.60 21.74 -9.76
N TYR A 22 -11.16 20.83 -10.58
CA TYR A 22 -11.71 21.18 -11.90
C TYR A 22 -13.23 21.01 -12.07
N CYS A 23 -13.97 20.53 -11.06
CA CYS A 23 -15.42 20.34 -11.22
C CYS A 23 -16.28 21.57 -10.87
N ALA A 24 -15.70 22.65 -10.34
CA ALA A 24 -16.47 23.84 -9.98
C ALA A 24 -16.67 24.83 -11.14
N THR A 25 -15.84 24.79 -12.18
CA THR A 25 -15.85 25.80 -13.26
C THR A 25 -16.83 25.48 -14.38
N GLY A 26 -17.13 24.19 -14.62
CA GLY A 26 -17.96 23.76 -15.76
C GLY A 26 -19.45 24.12 -15.67
N LEU A 27 -19.99 24.36 -14.46
CA LEU A 27 -21.40 24.69 -14.26
C LEU A 27 -21.72 26.18 -14.38
N ILE A 28 -20.71 27.04 -14.20
CA ILE A 28 -20.89 28.51 -14.26
C ILE A 28 -20.76 28.98 -15.71
N ASP A 29 -19.79 28.44 -16.44
CA ASP A 29 -19.54 28.80 -17.85
C ASP A 29 -20.63 28.32 -18.81
N SER A 30 -21.30 27.20 -18.50
CA SER A 30 -22.41 26.69 -19.30
C SER A 30 -23.70 27.49 -19.09
N HIS A 31 -23.90 28.08 -17.90
CA HIS A 31 -25.05 28.94 -17.61
C HIS A 31 -24.94 30.31 -18.29
N THR A 32 -23.75 30.92 -18.30
CA THR A 32 -23.52 32.21 -18.98
C THR A 32 -23.60 32.08 -20.49
N ASN A 33 -23.10 30.98 -21.07
CA ASN A 33 -23.17 30.72 -22.50
C ASN A 33 -24.62 30.48 -22.96
N LEU A 34 -25.42 29.71 -22.20
CA LEU A 34 -26.84 29.54 -22.49
C LEU A 34 -27.59 30.88 -22.42
N GLN A 35 -27.41 31.67 -21.35
CA GLN A 35 -28.07 32.97 -21.22
C GLN A 35 -27.70 33.91 -22.37
N HIS A 36 -26.43 33.94 -22.78
CA HIS A 36 -25.97 34.77 -23.89
C HIS A 36 -26.56 34.30 -25.23
N TRP A 37 -26.65 32.99 -25.46
CA TRP A 37 -27.28 32.42 -26.65
C TRP A 37 -28.77 32.72 -26.72
N TYR A 38 -29.50 32.57 -25.61
CA TYR A 38 -30.92 32.94 -25.52
C TYR A 38 -31.12 34.43 -25.79
N HIS A 39 -30.31 35.30 -25.18
CA HIS A 39 -30.42 36.75 -25.35
C HIS A 39 -30.09 37.19 -26.79
N HIS A 40 -29.13 36.52 -27.43
CA HIS A 40 -28.78 36.74 -28.84
C HIS A 40 -29.90 36.25 -29.78
N GLN A 41 -30.49 35.09 -29.51
CA GLN A 41 -31.60 34.56 -30.31
C GLN A 41 -32.86 35.43 -30.20
N GLN A 42 -33.15 35.95 -28.99
CA GLN A 42 -34.27 36.86 -28.76
C GLN A 42 -34.07 38.21 -29.46
N GLN A 43 -32.82 38.72 -29.50
CA GLN A 43 -32.47 39.91 -30.28
C GLN A 43 -32.64 39.69 -31.79
N GLN A 44 -32.22 38.53 -32.31
CA GLN A 44 -32.39 38.22 -33.73
C GLN A 44 -33.87 38.12 -34.13
N GLN A 45 -34.73 37.51 -33.30
CA GLN A 45 -36.17 37.49 -33.57
C GLN A 45 -36.80 38.88 -33.53
N HIS A 46 -36.41 39.74 -32.58
CA HIS A 46 -36.88 41.13 -32.54
C HIS A 46 -36.42 41.96 -33.75
N GLN A 47 -35.19 41.75 -34.24
CA GLN A 47 -34.72 42.38 -35.46
C GLN A 47 -35.51 41.90 -36.69
N HIS A 48 -35.74 40.60 -36.81
CA HIS A 48 -36.50 40.03 -37.92
C HIS A 48 -37.96 40.49 -37.93
N PHE A 49 -38.57 40.65 -36.74
CA PHE A 49 -39.92 41.20 -36.61
C PHE A 49 -39.97 42.69 -36.96
N ARG A 50 -38.97 43.48 -36.53
CA ARG A 50 -38.83 44.89 -36.90
C ARG A 50 -38.59 45.07 -38.40
N GLU A 51 -37.82 44.19 -39.03
CA GLU A 51 -37.60 44.18 -40.48
C GLU A 51 -38.87 43.81 -41.25
N LEU A 52 -39.63 42.81 -40.81
CA LEU A 52 -40.93 42.45 -41.39
C LEU A 52 -41.96 43.60 -41.27
N TYR A 53 -41.91 44.34 -40.16
CA TYR A 53 -42.76 45.52 -39.94
C TYR A 53 -42.29 46.76 -40.72
N ASN A 54 -40.99 46.91 -40.96
CA ASN A 54 -40.45 48.01 -41.79
C ASN A 54 -40.62 47.73 -43.29
N VAL A 55 -40.55 46.48 -43.74
CA VAL A 55 -40.84 46.06 -45.13
C VAL A 55 -42.32 46.28 -45.48
N SER A 56 -43.24 46.26 -44.50
CA SER A 56 -44.64 46.64 -44.73
C SER A 56 -44.87 48.15 -44.79
N GLN A 57 -43.92 48.99 -44.33
CA GLN A 57 -43.98 50.46 -44.36
C GLN A 57 -43.04 51.11 -45.38
N GLY A 58 -42.10 50.37 -45.99
CA GLY A 58 -41.10 50.87 -46.93
C GLY A 58 -41.52 50.78 -48.40
N ALA A 59 -41.71 51.96 -49.03
CA ALA A 59 -41.74 52.24 -50.47
C ALA A 59 -42.38 51.17 -51.39
N VAL A 60 -43.69 51.29 -51.61
CA VAL A 60 -44.40 50.62 -52.70
C VAL A 60 -43.97 51.24 -54.03
N ASP A 61 -43.32 50.46 -54.89
CA ASP A 61 -43.09 50.79 -56.30
C ASP A 61 -44.46 50.94 -57.01
N PRO A 62 -44.78 52.08 -57.69
CA PRO A 62 -46.14 52.36 -58.17
C PRO A 62 -46.71 51.40 -59.23
N ASN A 63 -45.96 50.40 -59.71
CA ASN A 63 -46.36 49.60 -60.88
C ASN A 63 -46.56 48.10 -60.66
N LEU A 64 -46.58 47.57 -59.42
CA LEU A 64 -46.94 46.17 -59.20
C LEU A 64 -48.39 46.02 -58.76
N HIS A 65 -49.25 45.70 -59.74
CA HIS A 65 -50.67 45.43 -59.56
C HIS A 65 -50.88 44.07 -58.86
N ILE A 66 -50.55 43.97 -57.58
CA ILE A 66 -50.91 42.81 -56.75
C ILE A 66 -52.38 42.98 -56.34
N TYR A 67 -53.24 42.31 -57.11
CA TYR A 67 -54.59 42.00 -56.66
C TYR A 67 -54.49 41.21 -55.36
N ASN A 68 -55.16 41.73 -54.32
CA ASN A 68 -55.51 41.05 -53.07
C ASN A 68 -54.44 41.04 -51.94
N SER A 69 -54.24 42.18 -51.28
CA SER A 69 -53.66 42.21 -49.91
C SER A 69 -54.28 43.29 -48.99
N LYS A 70 -55.54 43.66 -49.21
CA LYS A 70 -56.28 44.51 -48.25
C LYS A 70 -56.86 43.73 -47.05
N ALA A 71 -56.86 42.40 -47.12
CA ALA A 71 -57.36 41.56 -46.02
C ALA A 71 -56.31 41.30 -44.91
N PHE A 72 -55.03 41.60 -45.14
CA PHE A 72 -53.95 41.26 -44.20
C PHE A 72 -53.44 42.40 -43.31
N ASN A 73 -53.92 43.64 -43.52
CA ASN A 73 -53.49 44.83 -42.76
C ASN A 73 -54.63 45.38 -41.87
N CYS A 74 -55.32 44.51 -41.14
CA CYS A 74 -56.29 44.95 -40.13
C CYS A 74 -55.60 45.05 -38.76
N PRO A 75 -55.57 46.23 -38.11
CA PRO A 75 -54.96 46.40 -36.78
C PRO A 75 -55.49 45.41 -35.74
N MET A 76 -56.75 45.01 -35.88
CA MET A 76 -57.42 44.04 -35.01
C MET A 76 -56.81 42.63 -35.11
N PHE A 77 -56.42 42.18 -36.31
CA PHE A 77 -55.79 40.87 -36.51
C PHE A 77 -54.34 40.85 -36.00
N ALA A 78 -53.62 41.97 -36.14
CA ALA A 78 -52.27 42.12 -35.58
C ALA A 78 -52.29 42.05 -34.04
N VAL A 79 -53.23 42.73 -33.38
CA VAL A 79 -53.41 42.67 -31.92
C VAL A 79 -53.79 41.27 -31.44
N GLU A 80 -54.64 40.55 -32.17
CA GLU A 80 -55.01 39.17 -31.85
C GLU A 80 -53.81 38.21 -31.95
N LEU A 81 -52.97 38.39 -32.97
CA LEU A 81 -51.72 37.65 -33.16
C LEU A 81 -50.71 37.95 -32.06
N GLU A 82 -50.48 39.22 -31.73
CA GLU A 82 -49.58 39.63 -30.63
C GLU A 82 -50.00 39.00 -29.31
N LYS A 83 -51.31 39.01 -28.99
CA LYS A 83 -51.84 38.34 -27.81
C LYS A 83 -51.58 36.82 -27.84
N LYS A 84 -51.78 36.17 -28.98
CA LYS A 84 -51.51 34.73 -29.14
C LYS A 84 -50.03 34.39 -29.00
N TRP A 85 -49.15 35.25 -29.50
CA TRP A 85 -47.71 35.12 -29.32
C TRP A 85 -47.32 35.28 -27.85
N GLU A 86 -47.87 36.26 -27.15
CA GLU A 86 -47.63 36.47 -25.72
C GLU A 86 -48.09 35.26 -24.89
N GLU A 87 -49.25 34.68 -25.21
CA GLU A 87 -49.75 33.44 -24.59
C GLU A 87 -48.78 32.26 -24.80
N ILE A 88 -48.26 32.08 -26.01
CA ILE A 88 -47.26 31.03 -26.33
C ILE A 88 -45.96 31.27 -25.58
N ASP A 89 -45.47 32.50 -25.54
CA ASP A 89 -44.23 32.86 -24.85
C ASP A 89 -44.33 32.65 -23.34
N GLN A 90 -45.47 33.01 -22.73
CA GLN A 90 -45.74 32.75 -21.32
C GLN A 90 -45.78 31.25 -21.03
N TYR A 91 -46.41 30.46 -21.91
CA TYR A 91 -46.43 29.01 -21.79
C TYR A 91 -45.02 28.41 -21.87
N ILE A 92 -44.22 28.81 -22.87
CA ILE A 92 -42.84 28.34 -23.04
C ILE A 92 -42.01 28.67 -21.80
N LYS A 93 -42.09 29.90 -21.28
CA LYS A 93 -41.39 30.31 -20.05
C LYS A 93 -41.78 29.44 -18.85
N SER A 94 -43.09 29.16 -18.71
CA SER A 94 -43.58 28.36 -17.59
C SER A 94 -43.06 26.91 -17.62
N GLU A 95 -43.03 26.29 -18.80
CA GLU A 95 -42.51 24.92 -18.97
C GLU A 95 -40.97 24.88 -18.83
N ASP A 96 -40.28 25.90 -19.31
CA ASP A 96 -38.83 26.07 -19.16
C ASP A 96 -38.43 26.26 -17.68
N ASP A 97 -39.15 27.09 -16.93
CA ASP A 97 -38.95 27.25 -15.48
C ASP A 97 -39.20 25.96 -14.71
N LYS A 98 -40.25 25.22 -15.07
CA LYS A 98 -40.56 23.91 -14.49
C LYS A 98 -39.45 22.89 -14.78
N LEU A 99 -38.97 22.84 -16.02
CA LEU A 99 -37.86 21.96 -16.41
C LEU A 99 -36.58 22.34 -15.66
N ARG A 100 -36.22 23.63 -15.60
CA ARG A 100 -35.09 24.13 -14.82
C ARG A 100 -35.17 23.74 -13.36
N TYR A 101 -36.35 23.87 -12.76
CA TYR A 101 -36.58 23.48 -11.38
C TYR A 101 -36.33 21.97 -11.18
N MET A 102 -36.95 21.12 -12.01
CA MET A 102 -36.78 19.67 -11.92
C MET A 102 -35.33 19.23 -12.09
N ILE A 103 -34.60 19.79 -13.07
CA ILE A 103 -33.18 19.48 -13.29
C ILE A 103 -32.35 19.87 -12.07
N ARG A 104 -32.58 21.08 -11.52
CA ARG A 104 -31.85 21.58 -10.36
C ARG A 104 -32.11 20.74 -9.11
N GLU A 105 -33.36 20.41 -8.83
CA GLU A 105 -33.73 19.60 -7.68
C GLU A 105 -33.22 18.16 -7.81
N HIS A 106 -33.35 17.55 -9.00
CA HIS A 106 -32.80 16.23 -9.24
C HIS A 106 -31.27 16.20 -9.09
N GLY A 107 -30.57 17.21 -9.62
CA GLY A 107 -29.13 17.36 -9.43
C GLY A 107 -28.72 17.49 -7.96
N LYS A 108 -29.43 18.31 -7.17
CA LYS A 108 -29.20 18.41 -5.72
C LYS A 108 -29.39 17.07 -5.02
N GLN A 109 -30.47 16.35 -5.33
CA GLN A 109 -30.74 15.05 -4.72
C GLN A 109 -29.67 14.01 -5.08
N GLN A 110 -29.21 14.00 -6.33
CA GLN A 110 -28.12 13.11 -6.77
C GLN A 110 -26.81 13.39 -6.01
N VAL A 111 -26.42 14.67 -5.88
CA VAL A 111 -25.21 15.06 -5.15
C VAL A 111 -25.32 14.68 -3.67
N ILE A 112 -26.46 14.94 -3.02
CA ILE A 112 -26.70 14.57 -1.62
C ILE A 112 -26.62 13.04 -1.45
N ALA A 113 -27.25 12.28 -2.34
CA ALA A 113 -27.22 10.82 -2.28
C ALA A 113 -25.80 10.27 -2.46
N LEU A 114 -25.01 10.84 -3.38
CA LEU A 114 -23.63 10.45 -3.59
C LEU A 114 -22.76 10.78 -2.37
N LEU A 115 -22.89 12.00 -1.83
CA LEU A 115 -22.16 12.43 -0.64
C LEU A 115 -22.46 11.54 0.57
N LYS A 116 -23.74 11.21 0.82
CA LYS A 116 -24.12 10.30 1.92
C LYS A 116 -23.49 8.91 1.77
N LYS A 117 -23.46 8.36 0.54
CA LYS A 117 -22.83 7.06 0.27
C LYS A 117 -21.31 7.09 0.46
N LEU A 118 -20.67 8.18 0.04
CA LEU A 118 -19.24 8.38 0.25
C LEU A 118 -18.92 8.55 1.73
N GLU A 119 -19.67 9.38 2.44
CA GLU A 119 -19.54 9.62 3.88
C GLU A 119 -19.71 8.32 4.67
N SER A 120 -20.76 7.53 4.42
CA SER A 120 -20.95 6.26 5.12
C SER A 120 -19.78 5.30 4.91
N ARG A 121 -19.35 5.15 3.64
CA ARG A 121 -18.19 4.31 3.32
C ARG A 121 -16.90 4.81 3.97
N SER A 122 -16.68 6.13 3.97
CA SER A 122 -15.50 6.73 4.59
C SER A 122 -15.50 6.50 6.10
N VAL A 123 -16.64 6.66 6.77
CA VAL A 123 -16.77 6.40 8.21
C VAL A 123 -16.47 4.93 8.55
N ASP A 124 -16.98 3.98 7.77
CA ASP A 124 -16.74 2.55 8.01
C ASP A 124 -15.26 2.19 7.84
N ILE A 125 -14.62 2.69 6.78
CA ILE A 125 -13.18 2.46 6.54
C ILE A 125 -12.33 3.09 7.64
N LEU A 126 -12.66 4.31 8.07
CA LEU A 126 -11.90 4.98 9.14
C LEU A 126 -11.99 4.19 10.45
N LYS A 127 -13.18 3.71 10.81
CA LYS A 127 -13.36 2.87 12.01
C LYS A 127 -12.56 1.56 11.94
N GLU A 128 -12.54 0.90 10.78
CA GLU A 128 -11.72 -0.30 10.57
C GLU A 128 -10.23 0.00 10.77
N LYS A 129 -9.75 1.12 10.22
CA LYS A 129 -8.34 1.54 10.38
C LYS A 129 -8.01 1.93 11.81
N ASP A 130 -8.90 2.62 12.50
CA ASP A 130 -8.71 2.97 13.91
C ASP A 130 -8.62 1.71 14.79
N GLU A 131 -9.43 0.69 14.51
CA GLU A 131 -9.37 -0.60 15.20
C GLU A 131 -8.08 -1.37 14.88
N GLU A 132 -7.63 -1.39 13.61
CA GLU A 132 -6.33 -1.95 13.24
C GLU A 132 -5.18 -1.26 14.00
N ILE A 133 -5.22 0.08 14.10
CA ILE A 133 -4.24 0.87 14.85
C ILE A 133 -4.30 0.55 16.34
N ALA A 134 -5.49 0.48 16.94
CA ALA A 134 -5.68 0.11 18.35
C ALA A 134 -5.11 -1.28 18.64
N GLN A 135 -5.34 -2.25 17.76
CA GLN A 135 -4.80 -3.59 17.91
C GLN A 135 -3.28 -3.65 17.72
N ALA A 136 -2.72 -2.89 16.77
CA ALA A 136 -1.28 -2.82 16.54
C ALA A 136 -0.56 -2.17 17.73
N THR A 137 -1.13 -1.10 18.28
CA THR A 137 -0.59 -0.41 19.46
C THR A 137 -0.64 -1.28 20.71
N LYS A 138 -1.75 -2.03 20.93
CA LYS A 138 -1.83 -3.03 22.01
C LYS A 138 -0.72 -4.07 21.90
N ARG A 139 -0.55 -4.70 20.73
CA ARG A 139 0.51 -5.69 20.51
C ARG A 139 1.90 -5.10 20.70
N ARG A 140 2.13 -3.86 20.26
CA ARG A 140 3.40 -3.16 20.48
C ARG A 140 3.73 -3.05 21.97
N VAL A 141 2.77 -2.58 22.78
CA VAL A 141 2.96 -2.44 24.24
C VAL A 141 3.20 -3.80 24.91
N GLU A 142 2.48 -4.85 24.51
CA GLU A 142 2.70 -6.21 25.02
C GLU A 142 4.11 -6.73 24.72
N LEU A 143 4.61 -6.49 23.50
CA LEU A 143 5.97 -6.87 23.10
C LEU A 143 7.04 -6.04 23.80
N GLU A 144 6.84 -4.74 23.97
CA GLU A 144 7.76 -3.87 24.74
C GLU A 144 7.86 -4.32 26.20
N GLU A 145 6.75 -4.71 26.82
CA GLU A 145 6.75 -5.25 28.18
C GLU A 145 7.48 -6.60 28.26
N TYR A 146 7.30 -7.47 27.27
CA TYR A 146 8.02 -8.73 27.20
C TYR A 146 9.53 -8.53 27.01
N LEU A 147 9.93 -7.62 26.13
CA LEU A 147 11.34 -7.25 25.94
C LEU A 147 11.95 -6.71 27.24
N ARG A 148 11.26 -5.81 27.94
CA ARG A 148 11.73 -5.26 29.22
C ARG A 148 11.96 -6.35 30.27
N LYS A 149 11.09 -7.37 30.31
CA LYS A 149 11.26 -8.52 31.22
C LYS A 149 12.49 -9.35 30.86
N LEU A 150 12.67 -9.67 29.58
CA LEU A 150 13.85 -10.41 29.11
C LEU A 150 15.15 -9.64 29.35
N GLU A 151 15.16 -8.32 29.15
CA GLU A 151 16.31 -7.46 29.45
C GLU A 151 16.64 -7.48 30.94
N ALA A 152 15.63 -7.38 31.82
CA ALA A 152 15.83 -7.46 33.27
C ALA A 152 16.39 -8.83 33.70
N GLU A 153 15.90 -9.92 33.11
CA GLU A 153 16.43 -11.27 33.34
C GLU A 153 17.86 -11.41 32.83
N ASN A 154 18.17 -10.89 31.64
CA ASN A 154 19.51 -10.91 31.07
C ASN A 154 20.52 -10.19 31.99
N ILE A 155 20.20 -8.97 32.41
CA ILE A 155 21.03 -8.19 33.34
C ILE A 155 21.23 -8.95 34.66
N LYS A 156 20.18 -9.60 35.18
CA LYS A 156 20.27 -10.42 36.39
C LYS A 156 21.26 -11.58 36.21
N TRP A 157 21.15 -12.32 35.11
CA TRP A 157 22.06 -13.44 34.82
C TRP A 157 23.49 -12.98 34.56
N GLN A 158 23.67 -11.86 33.86
CA GLN A 158 24.98 -11.26 33.64
C GLN A 158 25.66 -10.92 34.97
N ARG A 159 24.92 -10.32 35.93
CA ARG A 159 25.46 -10.02 37.26
C ARG A 159 25.89 -11.29 37.98
N VAL A 160 25.06 -12.33 37.96
CA VAL A 160 25.40 -13.62 38.57
C VAL A 160 26.66 -14.22 37.93
N ALA A 161 26.78 -14.18 36.61
CA ALA A 161 27.96 -14.66 35.90
C ALA A 161 29.23 -13.88 36.31
N GLN A 162 29.15 -12.55 36.39
CA GLN A 162 30.27 -11.70 36.83
C GLN A 162 30.66 -11.96 38.30
N GLU A 163 29.70 -12.11 39.20
CA GLU A 163 29.97 -12.48 40.61
C GLU A 163 30.67 -13.85 40.70
N LYS A 164 30.29 -14.81 39.85
CA LYS A 164 30.96 -16.12 39.78
C LYS A 164 32.36 -16.03 39.19
N GLU A 165 32.55 -15.22 38.15
CA GLU A 165 33.86 -14.95 37.54
C GLU A 165 34.82 -14.32 38.56
N THR A 166 34.39 -13.27 39.25
CA THR A 166 35.20 -12.60 40.29
C THR A 166 35.56 -13.54 41.44
N MET A 167 34.61 -14.39 41.87
CA MET A 167 34.87 -15.44 42.87
C MET A 167 35.93 -16.44 42.38
N ALA A 168 35.80 -16.96 41.16
CA ALA A 168 36.77 -17.89 40.58
C ALA A 168 38.17 -17.27 40.46
N LEU A 169 38.27 -16.02 40.03
CA LEU A 169 39.53 -15.28 39.96
C LEU A 169 40.18 -15.08 41.34
N SER A 170 39.39 -14.80 42.38
CA SER A 170 39.90 -14.68 43.75
C SER A 170 40.46 -15.99 44.28
N LEU A 171 39.78 -17.11 43.99
CA LEU A 171 40.24 -18.46 44.35
C LEU A 171 41.52 -18.81 43.58
N TYR A 172 41.55 -18.55 42.27
CA TYR A 172 42.73 -18.76 41.43
C TYR A 172 43.95 -18.00 41.96
N LYS A 173 43.77 -16.72 42.31
CA LYS A 173 44.82 -15.90 42.91
C LYS A 173 45.34 -16.48 44.23
N THR A 174 44.43 -16.92 45.10
CA THR A 174 44.80 -17.50 46.40
C THR A 174 45.58 -18.81 46.23
N LEU A 175 45.23 -19.64 45.23
CA LEU A 175 45.97 -20.86 44.91
C LEU A 175 47.38 -20.57 44.39
N GLU A 176 47.55 -19.54 43.55
CA GLU A 176 48.89 -19.15 43.08
C GLU A 176 49.75 -18.60 44.22
N GLU A 177 49.19 -17.76 45.11
CA GLU A 177 49.88 -17.27 46.32
C GLU A 177 50.32 -18.42 47.25
N MET A 178 49.47 -19.44 47.47
CA MET A 178 49.83 -20.63 48.25
C MET A 178 50.95 -21.45 47.59
N LYS A 179 50.92 -21.57 46.26
CA LYS A 179 51.95 -22.26 45.48
C LYS A 179 53.30 -21.53 45.58
N GLU A 180 53.31 -20.21 45.39
CA GLU A 180 54.50 -19.35 45.55
C GLU A 180 55.05 -19.37 46.99
N SER A 181 54.19 -19.32 48.01
CA SER A 181 54.57 -19.44 49.43
C SER A 181 55.13 -20.83 49.77
N GLY A 182 54.59 -21.90 49.14
CA GLY A 182 55.10 -23.26 49.28
C GLY A 182 56.51 -23.46 48.69
N TYR A 183 56.87 -22.68 47.67
CA TYR A 183 58.25 -22.63 47.15
C TYR A 183 59.21 -21.93 48.13
N LEU A 184 58.77 -20.90 48.87
CA LEU A 184 59.59 -20.20 49.87
C LEU A 184 59.81 -21.04 51.15
N GLN A 185 58.85 -21.89 51.53
CA GLN A 185 58.99 -22.74 52.70
C GLN A 185 59.88 -23.99 52.45
N LYS A 186 60.24 -24.27 51.19
CA LYS A 186 61.11 -25.40 50.82
C LYS A 186 62.60 -25.11 50.93
N ASN A 187 63.00 -23.90 51.34
CA ASN A 187 64.40 -23.51 51.52
C ASN A 187 64.90 -23.58 52.98
N GLY A 188 64.20 -24.29 53.87
CA GLY A 188 64.63 -24.46 55.26
C GLY A 188 64.32 -25.84 55.84
N VAL A 189 65.36 -26.68 55.92
CA VAL A 189 65.52 -27.92 56.69
C VAL A 189 65.21 -29.24 55.98
N MET A 190 66.31 -29.98 55.77
CA MET A 190 66.48 -31.37 55.34
C MET A 190 65.76 -32.41 56.22
N ALA A 191 65.22 -33.47 55.59
CA ALA A 191 65.62 -34.86 55.87
C ALA A 191 65.17 -35.81 54.75
N ASN A 192 66.08 -36.70 54.35
CA ASN A 192 65.90 -37.87 53.48
C ASN A 192 64.57 -38.61 53.69
N ASP A 193 63.91 -39.04 52.61
CA ASP A 193 63.71 -40.48 52.36
C ASP A 193 63.27 -40.74 50.90
N ALA A 194 63.62 -41.94 50.43
CA ALA A 194 63.49 -42.56 49.11
C ALA A 194 62.09 -42.43 48.44
N VAL A 195 61.87 -42.62 47.13
CA VAL A 195 62.40 -43.64 46.22
C VAL A 195 62.15 -43.19 44.77
N SER A 196 63.11 -43.51 43.91
CA SER A 196 63.03 -43.56 42.45
C SER A 196 62.03 -44.62 41.98
N CYS A 197 61.23 -44.35 40.93
CA CYS A 197 60.96 -45.34 39.85
C CYS A 197 60.06 -44.79 38.71
N CYS A 198 60.65 -44.84 37.50
CA CYS A 198 60.05 -45.09 36.17
C CYS A 198 59.11 -44.01 35.57
N GLY A 199 59.32 -43.43 34.38
CA GLY A 199 60.10 -43.85 33.22
C GLY A 199 59.22 -44.58 32.19
N GLY A 200 58.88 -43.91 31.07
CA GLY A 200 58.28 -44.50 29.85
C GLY A 200 57.23 -43.56 29.22
N LYS A 201 57.64 -42.62 28.35
CA LYS A 201 57.64 -42.69 26.87
C LYS A 201 56.25 -42.84 26.23
N GLU A 202 55.84 -41.74 25.60
CA GLU A 202 54.91 -41.67 24.47
C GLU A 202 55.42 -42.53 23.32
N GLU A 203 54.64 -43.47 22.79
CA GLU A 203 54.57 -43.80 21.36
C GLU A 203 53.15 -44.31 21.02
N MET A 204 52.67 -43.80 19.90
CA MET A 204 51.41 -44.03 19.20
C MET A 204 51.37 -45.43 18.58
N GLU A 205 50.25 -46.15 18.68
CA GLU A 205 49.73 -47.00 17.59
C GLU A 205 48.28 -47.43 17.90
N GLU A 206 47.46 -47.34 16.85
CA GLU A 206 46.04 -47.70 16.79
C GLU A 206 45.84 -49.22 16.96
N GLU A 207 44.62 -49.65 17.30
CA GLU A 207 43.87 -50.73 16.62
C GLU A 207 42.53 -50.98 17.34
N ALA A 208 41.45 -50.60 16.63
CA ALA A 208 40.12 -51.19 16.55
C ALA A 208 39.46 -51.89 17.77
N SER A 209 38.48 -51.20 18.38
CA SER A 209 37.18 -51.76 18.83
C SER A 209 36.25 -50.56 19.05
N GLY A 210 35.11 -50.39 18.39
CA GLY A 210 33.92 -51.23 18.55
C GLY A 210 32.83 -50.41 19.27
N GLU A 211 31.92 -49.86 18.47
CA GLU A 211 30.52 -49.53 18.80
C GLU A 211 30.17 -48.26 19.62
N GLY A 212 29.49 -47.33 18.93
CA GLY A 212 28.22 -46.73 19.39
C GLY A 212 28.30 -45.52 20.33
N GLU A 213 28.03 -44.32 19.82
CA GLU A 213 26.81 -43.56 20.16
C GLU A 213 26.77 -42.18 19.50
N LYS A 214 25.54 -41.77 19.20
CA LYS A 214 25.16 -40.50 18.56
C LYS A 214 25.58 -39.30 19.42
N ARG A 215 26.27 -38.33 18.82
CA ARG A 215 26.14 -36.94 19.24
C ARG A 215 26.20 -36.00 18.04
N ILE A 216 25.04 -35.42 17.75
CA ILE A 216 24.86 -34.29 16.84
C ILE A 216 25.38 -33.08 17.61
N GLU A 217 26.53 -32.57 17.21
CA GLU A 217 27.02 -31.26 17.61
C GLU A 217 26.91 -30.37 16.36
N CYS A 218 25.87 -29.55 16.31
CA CYS A 218 25.78 -28.43 15.39
C CYS A 218 25.92 -27.16 16.21
N GLU A 219 27.16 -26.84 16.55
CA GLU A 219 27.57 -25.54 17.02
C GLU A 219 27.53 -24.59 15.81
N PHE A 220 26.52 -23.72 15.77
CA PHE A 220 26.41 -22.66 14.75
C PHE A 220 26.72 -21.32 15.42
N GLU A 221 28.01 -21.04 15.55
CA GLU A 221 28.49 -19.67 15.60
C GLU A 221 28.37 -19.06 14.20
N PHE A 222 27.73 -17.89 14.08
CA PHE A 222 27.83 -17.07 12.88
C PHE A 222 28.45 -15.72 13.25
N GLU A 223 29.78 -15.70 13.27
CA GLU A 223 30.52 -14.48 13.02
C GLU A 223 30.29 -14.04 11.56
N GLN A 224 29.64 -12.89 11.39
CA GLN A 224 29.57 -12.22 10.09
C GLN A 224 30.91 -11.54 9.80
N LYS A 225 31.70 -12.12 8.89
CA LYS A 225 32.74 -11.38 8.16
C LYS A 225 32.43 -11.35 6.67
N ARG A 226 32.14 -10.16 6.18
CA ARG A 226 31.89 -9.88 4.77
C ARG A 226 33.20 -10.00 3.97
N ARG A 227 33.18 -10.84 2.93
CA ARG A 227 33.56 -10.57 1.52
C ARG A 227 33.99 -11.89 0.85
N GLY A 228 33.20 -12.34 -0.13
CA GLY A 228 33.58 -13.40 -1.08
C GLY A 228 33.04 -14.79 -0.75
N GLY A 229 31.99 -15.22 -1.46
CA GLY A 229 31.73 -16.65 -1.67
C GLY A 229 31.07 -17.45 -0.53
N GLY A 230 30.27 -16.84 0.34
CA GLY A 230 29.41 -17.61 1.24
C GLY A 230 28.33 -18.33 0.42
N VAL A 231 28.37 -19.67 0.37
CA VAL A 231 27.36 -20.47 -0.34
C VAL A 231 26.00 -20.22 0.33
N MET A 232 25.14 -19.44 -0.33
CA MET A 232 23.78 -19.20 0.14
C MET A 232 23.04 -20.54 0.19
N VAL A 233 22.53 -20.95 1.35
CA VAL A 233 21.77 -22.20 1.48
C VAL A 233 20.28 -21.99 1.14
N CYS A 234 19.63 -23.04 0.63
CA CYS A 234 18.21 -23.09 0.30
C CYS A 234 17.38 -22.85 1.55
N LYS A 235 16.48 -21.87 1.51
CA LYS A 235 15.61 -21.49 2.63
C LYS A 235 14.41 -22.42 2.81
N SER A 236 14.17 -23.34 1.88
CA SER A 236 13.12 -24.35 2.02
C SER A 236 13.63 -25.65 2.63
N CYS A 237 14.80 -26.16 2.19
CA CYS A 237 15.32 -27.45 2.64
C CYS A 237 16.57 -27.36 3.53
N HIS A 238 17.15 -26.17 3.71
CA HIS A 238 18.30 -25.89 4.57
C HIS A 238 19.57 -26.73 4.32
N SER A 239 19.63 -27.47 3.21
CA SER A 239 20.65 -28.49 2.95
C SER A 239 21.42 -28.30 1.64
N ARG A 240 20.83 -27.64 0.64
CA ARG A 240 21.45 -27.45 -0.69
C ARG A 240 21.73 -25.98 -0.94
N SER A 241 22.64 -25.65 -1.85
CA SER A 241 22.86 -24.26 -2.26
C SER A 241 21.61 -23.67 -2.94
N SER A 242 21.35 -22.40 -2.66
CA SER A 242 20.36 -21.57 -3.34
C SER A 242 20.90 -21.17 -4.69
N SER A 243 20.19 -21.53 -5.75
CA SER A 243 20.54 -21.21 -7.13
C SER A 243 19.42 -20.49 -7.87
N PHE A 244 18.26 -20.25 -7.25
CA PHE A 244 17.12 -19.59 -7.89
C PHE A 244 16.73 -18.27 -7.21
N LEU A 245 16.64 -17.23 -8.04
CA LEU A 245 16.16 -15.89 -7.67
C LEU A 245 14.69 -15.72 -8.06
N PHE A 246 13.86 -15.28 -7.12
CA PHE A 246 12.40 -15.15 -7.29
C PHE A 246 11.99 -13.74 -7.70
N LEU A 247 11.20 -13.60 -8.76
CA LEU A 247 10.62 -12.32 -9.19
C LEU A 247 9.15 -12.19 -8.76
N PRO A 248 8.71 -10.99 -8.32
CA PRO A 248 9.41 -9.70 -8.38
C PRO A 248 10.37 -9.38 -7.21
N CYS A 249 10.38 -10.18 -6.15
CA CYS A 249 11.07 -9.84 -4.88
C CYS A 249 12.61 -9.90 -4.89
N ARG A 250 13.22 -10.45 -5.95
CA ARG A 250 14.68 -10.60 -6.16
C ARG A 250 15.44 -11.39 -5.09
N HIS A 251 14.77 -12.20 -4.26
CA HIS A 251 15.45 -13.05 -3.29
C HIS A 251 16.01 -14.34 -3.91
N LEU A 252 17.31 -14.58 -3.74
CA LEU A 252 17.96 -15.86 -3.99
C LEU A 252 17.71 -16.78 -2.79
N SER A 253 16.86 -17.80 -2.95
CA SER A 253 16.31 -18.50 -1.78
C SER A 253 16.00 -19.99 -1.94
N SER A 254 16.03 -20.57 -3.13
CA SER A 254 15.77 -22.00 -3.31
C SER A 254 16.82 -22.71 -4.15
N CYS A 255 17.02 -24.00 -3.89
CA CYS A 255 17.76 -24.91 -4.76
C CYS A 255 16.89 -25.38 -5.94
N LYS A 256 17.50 -26.09 -6.89
CA LYS A 256 16.84 -26.63 -8.09
C LYS A 256 15.64 -27.53 -7.81
N VAL A 257 15.72 -28.35 -6.75
CA VAL A 257 14.61 -29.27 -6.40
C VAL A 257 13.47 -28.52 -5.74
N CYS A 258 13.76 -27.66 -4.75
CA CYS A 258 12.72 -26.90 -4.06
C CYS A 258 12.00 -25.92 -4.99
N ASN A 259 12.69 -25.33 -5.96
CA ASN A 259 12.09 -24.35 -6.88
C ASN A 259 10.82 -24.87 -7.56
N SER A 260 10.76 -26.16 -7.93
CA SER A 260 9.61 -26.75 -8.63
C SER A 260 8.34 -26.82 -7.79
N PHE A 261 8.46 -26.85 -6.46
CA PHE A 261 7.33 -26.98 -5.53
C PHE A 261 6.93 -25.65 -4.87
N LEU A 262 7.67 -24.57 -5.16
CA LEU A 262 7.44 -23.27 -4.55
C LEU A 262 6.60 -22.39 -5.47
N GLU A 263 5.43 -21.99 -4.98
CA GLU A 263 4.55 -20.99 -5.61
C GLU A 263 4.81 -19.56 -5.11
N ALA A 264 5.61 -19.41 -4.05
CA ALA A 264 5.97 -18.13 -3.46
C ALA A 264 7.42 -18.15 -2.95
N CYS A 265 8.00 -16.96 -2.78
CA CYS A 265 9.35 -16.80 -2.24
C CYS A 265 9.39 -17.23 -0.75
N PRO A 266 10.29 -18.15 -0.34
CA PRO A 266 10.45 -18.56 1.06
C PRO A 266 10.88 -17.45 2.03
N VAL A 267 11.41 -16.34 1.52
CA VAL A 267 11.94 -15.23 2.36
C VAL A 267 10.86 -14.20 2.68
N CYS A 268 10.08 -13.81 1.67
CA CYS A 268 9.16 -12.68 1.77
C CYS A 268 7.73 -13.02 1.38
N THR A 269 7.44 -14.30 1.10
CA THR A 269 6.10 -14.83 0.73
C THR A 269 5.48 -14.23 -0.53
N THR A 270 6.24 -13.43 -1.29
CA THR A 270 5.77 -12.86 -2.56
C THR A 270 5.49 -13.98 -3.58
N PRO A 271 4.33 -13.99 -4.26
CA PRO A 271 4.00 -14.99 -5.27
C PRO A 271 5.04 -15.05 -6.39
N LYS A 272 5.44 -16.27 -6.77
CA LYS A 272 6.41 -16.57 -7.82
C LYS A 272 5.78 -16.28 -9.18
N LYS A 273 6.24 -15.22 -9.86
CA LYS A 273 5.87 -14.95 -11.26
C LYS A 273 6.86 -15.55 -12.25
N ALA A 274 8.15 -15.50 -11.91
CA ALA A 274 9.24 -16.08 -12.67
C ALA A 274 10.42 -16.35 -11.73
N THR A 275 11.31 -17.25 -12.15
CA THR A 275 12.57 -17.53 -11.44
C THR A 275 13.74 -17.55 -12.39
N ILE A 276 14.87 -17.01 -11.95
CA ILE A 276 16.13 -17.01 -12.70
C ILE A 276 17.09 -17.98 -12.01
N GLU A 277 17.61 -18.95 -12.76
CA GLU A 277 18.70 -19.82 -12.29
C GLU A 277 20.03 -19.06 -12.39
N LEU A 278 20.72 -18.96 -11.25
CA LEU A 278 22.06 -18.43 -11.16
C LEU A 278 23.04 -19.62 -11.14
N ARG A 279 24.00 -19.61 -12.06
CA ARG A 279 25.17 -20.47 -11.97
C ARG A 279 26.18 -19.78 -11.05
N LEU A 280 26.12 -20.13 -9.77
CA LEU A 280 27.04 -19.69 -8.72
C LEU A 280 28.09 -20.76 -8.45
#